data_AF-W6KI21-F1
#
_entry.id   AF-W6KI21-F1
#
_cell.length_a   1.000
_cell.length_b   1.000
_cell.length_c   1.000
_cell.angle_alpha   90.00
_cell.angle_beta   90.00
_cell.angle_gamma   90.00
#
_symmetry.space_group_name_H-M   'P 1'
#
loop_
_entity.id
_entity.type
_entity.pdbx_description
1 polymer ?
#
loop_
_entity_poly.entity_id
_entity_poly.type
_entity_poly.pdbx_seq_one_letter_code
_entity_poly.pdbx_strand_id
1 'polypeptide(L)'
;MVKVVSRTVVVTARRWLSVRTEDFFSREGISHARRVSWSPHTTDKKQGAFAKLARSNFNDPTPESFSPEPYFEQEIEAYRAHHRPDIYIYKYNVSPTHMSLRE
;
A
#
# COMPACT_ATOMS: atom_id res chain seq x y z
N MET A 1 -8.84 -15.32 -64.00
CA MET A 1 -7.94 -15.50 -62.84
C MET A 1 -7.61 -14.13 -62.26
N VAL A 2 -8.38 -13.63 -61.28
CA VAL A 2 -8.06 -12.39 -60.54
C VAL A 2 -8.47 -12.61 -59.08
N LYS A 3 -7.53 -12.29 -58.18
CA LYS A 3 -7.47 -12.66 -56.76
C LYS A 3 -8.67 -12.19 -55.93
N VAL A 4 -9.30 -13.13 -55.22
CA VAL A 4 -10.16 -12.83 -54.08
C VAL A 4 -9.25 -12.38 -52.93
N VAL A 5 -9.19 -11.07 -52.69
CA VAL A 5 -8.54 -10.52 -51.50
C VAL A 5 -9.52 -10.73 -50.35
N SER A 6 -9.29 -11.80 -49.59
CA SER A 6 -9.93 -12.00 -48.29
C SER A 6 -9.54 -10.83 -47.38
N ARG A 7 -10.44 -9.87 -47.23
CA ARG A 7 -10.33 -8.87 -46.17
C ARG A 7 -10.43 -9.62 -44.86
N THR A 8 -9.31 -9.75 -44.16
CA THR A 8 -9.30 -10.07 -42.73
C THR A 8 -10.17 -9.01 -42.04
N VAL A 9 -11.40 -9.37 -41.74
CA VAL A 9 -12.25 -8.61 -40.84
C VAL A 9 -11.55 -8.70 -39.49
N VAL A 10 -10.77 -7.67 -39.15
CA VAL A 10 -10.46 -7.40 -37.76
C VAL A 10 -11.81 -7.08 -37.13
N VAL A 11 -12.47 -8.11 -36.59
CA VAL A 11 -13.59 -7.98 -35.68
C VAL A 11 -13.01 -7.24 -34.49
N THR A 12 -13.01 -5.92 -34.57
CA THR A 12 -12.77 -5.05 -33.44
C THR A 12 -13.93 -5.33 -32.51
N ALA A 13 -13.71 -6.23 -31.55
CA ALA A 13 -14.59 -6.38 -30.41
C ALA A 13 -14.60 -5.00 -29.73
N ARG A 14 -15.57 -4.15 -30.12
CA ARG A 14 -15.87 -2.91 -29.42
C ARG A 14 -16.29 -3.35 -28.01
N ARG A 15 -15.35 -3.34 -27.08
CA ARG A 15 -15.65 -3.52 -25.66
C ARG A 15 -16.57 -2.36 -25.30
N TRP A 16 -17.83 -2.66 -24.99
CA TRP A 16 -18.81 -1.69 -24.52
C TRP A 16 -18.42 -1.27 -23.09
N LEU A 17 -17.45 -0.38 -22.98
CA LEU A 17 -17.10 0.27 -21.72
C LEU A 17 -17.97 1.51 -21.57
N SER A 18 -18.62 1.64 -20.41
CA SER A 18 -19.36 2.84 -20.01
C SER A 18 -18.49 3.71 -19.11
N VAL A 19 -18.83 5.00 -19.01
CA VAL A 19 -18.24 5.89 -18.01
C VAL A 19 -18.53 5.35 -16.61
N ARG A 20 -17.50 5.29 -15.76
CA ARG A 20 -17.62 4.84 -14.36
C ARG A 20 -17.24 5.97 -13.41
N THR A 21 -17.97 6.08 -12.31
CA THR A 21 -17.67 7.06 -11.26
C THR A 21 -16.34 6.80 -10.57
N GLU A 22 -15.87 5.56 -10.60
CA GLU A 22 -14.55 5.17 -10.10
C GLU A 22 -13.41 5.87 -10.84
N ASP A 23 -13.61 6.23 -12.11
CA ASP A 23 -12.60 6.91 -12.93
C ASP A 23 -12.57 8.43 -12.66
N PHE A 24 -13.56 8.98 -11.95
CA PHE A 24 -13.65 10.41 -11.65
C PHE A 24 -12.75 10.83 -10.49
N PHE A 25 -12.57 9.97 -9.49
CA PHE A 25 -11.88 10.30 -8.25
C PHE A 25 -10.68 9.40 -8.03
N SER A 26 -9.48 10.00 -8.01
CA SER A 26 -8.25 9.26 -7.73
C SER A 26 -8.18 8.83 -6.26
N ARG A 27 -7.62 7.63 -6.03
CA ARG A 27 -7.34 7.10 -4.69
C ARG A 27 -5.88 7.37 -4.30
N GLU A 28 -5.60 7.36 -2.99
CA GLU A 28 -4.24 7.51 -2.48
C GLU A 28 -3.39 6.27 -2.76
N GLY A 29 -2.18 6.48 -3.28
CA GLY A 29 -1.19 5.43 -3.55
C GLY A 29 -0.36 5.05 -2.31
N ILE A 30 -1.01 4.61 -1.23
CA ILE A 30 -0.31 4.19 0.01
C ILE A 30 0.07 2.70 -0.04
N SER A 31 1.27 2.37 0.44
CA SER A 31 1.74 0.98 0.53
C SER A 31 0.98 0.20 1.60
N HIS A 32 0.93 -1.13 1.46
CA HIS A 32 0.24 -1.99 2.42
C HIS A 32 0.78 -1.84 3.85
N ALA A 33 2.11 -1.82 4.03
CA ALA A 33 2.74 -1.69 5.35
C ALA A 33 2.45 -0.34 6.03
N ARG A 34 2.26 0.74 5.27
CA ARG A 34 1.93 2.09 5.82
C ARG A 34 0.43 2.31 6.02
N ARG A 35 -0.40 1.40 5.48
CA ARG A 35 -1.86 1.47 5.53
C ARG A 35 -2.37 0.97 6.88
N VAL A 36 -3.26 1.74 7.50
CA VAL A 36 -3.81 1.41 8.83
C VAL A 36 -4.80 0.23 8.75
N SER A 37 -5.66 0.22 7.74
CA SER A 37 -6.61 -0.88 7.52
C SER A 37 -7.12 -0.91 6.08
N TRP A 38 -7.70 -2.04 5.66
CA TRP A 38 -8.37 -2.19 4.36
C TRP A 38 -9.86 -1.80 4.38
N SER A 39 -10.36 -1.27 5.50
CA SER A 39 -11.72 -0.74 5.58
C SER A 39 -11.95 0.36 4.54
N PRO A 40 -13.11 0.39 3.86
CA PRO A 40 -13.46 1.46 2.93
C PRO A 40 -13.57 2.84 3.61
N HIS A 41 -13.71 2.88 4.95
CA HIS A 41 -13.74 4.14 5.69
C HIS A 41 -12.35 4.73 5.99
N THR A 42 -11.29 3.97 5.73
CA THR A 42 -9.89 4.39 5.94
C THR A 42 -9.06 4.28 4.66
N THR A 43 -9.70 4.15 3.49
CA THR A 43 -9.04 4.18 2.17
C THR A 43 -8.55 5.56 1.79
N ASP A 44 -9.22 6.59 2.30
CA ASP A 44 -8.96 7.99 1.94
C ASP A 44 -7.79 8.57 2.73
N LYS A 45 -7.27 9.71 2.25
CA LYS A 45 -6.09 10.38 2.83
C LYS A 45 -6.25 10.66 4.32
N LYS A 46 -5.22 10.36 5.11
CA LYS A 46 -5.20 10.61 6.57
C LYS A 46 -5.47 12.08 6.92
N GLN A 47 -4.95 13.03 6.13
CA GLN A 47 -5.16 14.47 6.33
C GLN A 47 -6.63 14.89 6.11
N GLY A 48 -7.44 14.09 5.41
CA GLY A 48 -8.85 14.38 5.17
C GLY A 48 -9.68 14.49 6.45
N ALA A 49 -9.33 13.72 7.49
CA ALA A 49 -9.96 13.83 8.80
C ALA A 49 -9.68 15.20 9.45
N PHE A 50 -8.44 15.67 9.38
CA PHE A 50 -8.05 16.98 9.91
C PHE A 50 -8.63 18.14 9.09
N ALA A 51 -8.62 18.04 7.75
CA ALA A 51 -9.29 18.97 6.84
C ALA A 51 -10.78 19.14 7.17
N LYS A 52 -11.48 18.01 7.40
CA LYS A 52 -12.89 18.00 7.79
C LYS A 52 -13.13 18.69 9.13
N LEU A 53 -12.26 18.45 10.13
CA LEU A 53 -12.34 19.10 11.43
C LEU A 53 -12.12 20.62 11.35
N ALA A 54 -11.12 21.04 10.55
CA ALA A 54 -10.80 22.44 10.33
C ALA A 54 -11.81 23.17 9.41
N ARG A 55 -12.64 22.41 8.67
CA ARG A 55 -13.55 22.93 7.62
C ARG A 55 -12.80 23.73 6.55
N SER A 56 -11.57 23.33 6.25
CA SER A 56 -10.69 23.97 5.26
C SER A 56 -10.07 22.94 4.33
N ASN A 57 -9.74 23.35 3.11
CA ASN A 57 -9.05 22.50 2.15
C ASN A 57 -7.53 22.70 2.28
N PHE A 58 -6.78 21.60 2.38
CA PHE A 58 -5.32 21.59 2.35
C PHE A 58 -4.83 21.07 1.00
N ASN A 59 -3.97 21.84 0.34
CA ASN A 59 -3.43 21.53 -1.00
C ASN A 59 -1.90 21.52 -0.99
N ASP A 60 -1.26 20.88 0.00
CA ASP A 60 0.20 20.75 0.00
C ASP A 60 0.65 19.85 -1.16
N PRO A 61 1.45 20.38 -2.12
CA PRO A 61 1.66 19.73 -3.41
C PRO A 61 2.68 18.59 -3.38
N THR A 62 3.51 18.48 -2.34
CA THR A 62 4.57 17.46 -2.27
C THR A 62 4.64 16.88 -0.86
N PRO A 63 3.96 15.76 -0.58
CA PRO A 63 4.29 14.96 0.59
C PRO A 63 5.75 14.48 0.49
N GLU A 64 6.38 14.30 1.65
CA GLU A 64 7.77 13.85 1.77
C GLU A 64 8.03 12.57 0.96
N SER A 65 9.03 12.63 0.07
CA SER A 65 9.48 11.47 -0.70
C SER A 65 10.30 10.53 0.18
N PHE A 66 10.26 9.22 -0.12
CA PHE A 66 11.23 8.30 0.47
C PHE A 66 12.67 8.75 0.14
N SER A 67 13.60 8.48 1.04
CA SER A 67 15.03 8.64 0.76
C SER A 67 15.46 7.73 -0.39
N PRO A 68 16.55 8.04 -1.10
CA PRO A 68 17.12 7.14 -2.12
C PRO A 68 17.44 5.74 -1.58
N GLU A 69 17.79 5.66 -0.30
CA GLU A 69 18.07 4.43 0.43
C GLU A 69 17.18 4.34 1.67
N PRO A 70 15.94 3.82 1.54
CA PRO A 70 14.97 3.77 2.63
C PRO A 70 15.06 2.43 3.38
N TYR A 71 16.04 2.31 4.28
CA TYR A 71 16.16 1.16 5.17
C TYR A 71 15.38 1.37 6.46
N PHE A 72 14.60 0.36 6.86
CA PHE A 72 13.85 0.33 8.11
C PHE A 72 14.16 -0.97 8.84
N GLU A 73 14.34 -0.89 10.16
CA GLU A 73 14.50 -2.07 11.01
C GLU A 73 13.17 -2.83 11.14
N GLN A 74 13.24 -4.11 11.50
CA GLN A 74 12.05 -4.92 11.72
C GLN A 74 11.30 -4.45 12.97
N GLU A 75 10.09 -3.94 12.78
CA GLU A 75 9.18 -3.63 13.88
C GLU A 75 8.60 -4.92 14.49
N ILE A 76 8.38 -4.90 15.80
CA ILE A 76 7.74 -5.97 16.57
C ILE A 76 6.56 -5.41 17.36
N GLU A 77 5.66 -6.29 17.81
CA GLU A 77 4.49 -5.88 18.57
C GLU A 77 4.86 -5.01 19.78
N ALA A 78 4.10 -3.93 20.00
CA ALA A 78 4.38 -2.90 20.99
C ALA A 78 4.69 -3.46 22.39
N TYR A 79 3.92 -4.45 22.86
CA TYR A 79 4.18 -5.06 24.16
C TYR A 79 5.49 -5.85 24.18
N ARG A 80 5.75 -6.64 23.14
CA ARG A 80 6.92 -7.50 23.02
C ARG A 80 8.21 -6.71 22.81
N ALA A 81 8.13 -5.50 22.25
CA ALA A 81 9.27 -4.59 22.13
C ALA A 81 9.89 -4.22 23.48
N HIS A 82 9.05 -4.05 24.52
CA HIS A 82 9.50 -3.58 25.83
C HIS A 82 9.59 -4.68 26.89
N HIS A 83 8.92 -5.82 26.67
CA HIS A 83 8.83 -6.90 27.64
C HIS A 83 9.33 -8.24 27.07
N ARG A 84 10.35 -8.20 26.20
CA ARG A 84 10.94 -9.41 25.66
C ARG A 84 11.70 -10.13 26.78
N PRO A 85 11.32 -11.37 27.14
CA PRO A 85 12.02 -12.10 28.19
C PRO A 85 13.42 -12.47 27.71
N ASP A 86 14.41 -12.38 28.60
CA ASP A 86 15.78 -12.79 28.30
C ASP A 86 15.94 -14.32 28.43
N ILE A 87 15.32 -15.04 27.49
CA ILE A 87 15.42 -16.50 27.41
C ILE A 87 16.43 -16.85 26.32
N TYR A 88 17.40 -17.69 26.66
CA TYR A 88 18.38 -18.20 25.70
C TYR A 88 18.49 -19.72 25.76
N ILE A 89 18.76 -20.31 24.59
CA ILE A 89 19.02 -21.73 24.40
C ILE A 89 20.30 -21.86 23.59
N TYR A 90 21.31 -22.51 24.17
CA TYR A 90 22.65 -22.62 23.59
C TYR A 90 23.22 -21.24 23.20
N LYS A 91 23.27 -20.90 21.91
CA LYS A 91 23.79 -19.65 21.32
C LYS A 91 22.71 -18.77 20.70
N TYR A 92 21.46 -18.92 21.13
CA TYR A 92 20.34 -18.18 20.55
C TYR A 92 19.46 -17.58 21.65
N ASN A 93 19.10 -16.32 21.48
CA ASN A 93 17.99 -15.71 22.18
C ASN A 93 16.69 -16.21 21.55
N VAL A 94 15.78 -16.72 22.38
CA VAL A 94 14.52 -17.32 21.94
C VAL A 94 13.38 -16.57 22.60
N SER A 95 12.54 -15.93 21.79
CA SER A 95 11.24 -15.42 22.23
C SER A 95 10.12 -16.20 21.52
N PRO A 96 8.87 -16.11 22.02
CA PRO A 96 7.73 -16.76 21.36
C PRO A 96 7.50 -16.35 19.89
N THR A 97 8.14 -15.26 19.42
CA THR A 97 7.99 -14.75 18.06
C THR A 97 9.27 -14.59 17.27
N HIS A 98 10.43 -14.53 17.91
CA HIS A 98 11.69 -14.21 17.25
C HIS A 98 12.84 -15.03 17.83
N MET A 99 13.76 -15.42 16.95
CA MET A 99 15.06 -15.95 17.34
C MET A 99 16.14 -14.98 16.90
N SER A 100 17.17 -14.78 17.73
CA SER A 100 18.37 -14.03 17.35
C SER A 100 19.61 -14.72 17.89
N LEU A 101 20.74 -14.55 17.21
CA LEU A 101 22.03 -15.07 17.66
C LEU A 101 22.43 -14.38 18.97
N ARG A 102 22.91 -15.15 19.94
CA ARG A 102 23.51 -14.70 21.20
C ARG A 102 24.88 -15.34 21.31
N GLU A 103 25.91 -14.54 21.53
CA GLU A 103 27.29 -15.03 21.70
C GLU A 103 27.44 -15.96 22.92
#